data_AF-A0AAU5QD29-F1
#
_entry.id   AF-A0AAU5QD29-F1
#
_cell.length_a   1.000
_cell.length_b   1.000
_cell.length_c   1.000
_cell.angle_alpha   90.00
_cell.angle_beta   90.00
_cell.angle_gamma   90.00
#
_symmetry.space_group_name_H-M   'P 1'
#
loop_
_entity.id
_entity.type
_entity.pdbx_description
1 polymer ?
#
loop_
_entity_poly.entity_id
_entity_poly.type
_entity_poly.pdbx_seq_one_letter_code
_entity_poly.pdbx_strand_id
1 'polypeptide(L)'
;MRDVFISHSARGDEFAMTVLETIKDGLAAKGFQPLVDQEDIPPGQEWRPEIVDWLARCHAAVVLINEKALKSFWVRREVNILMWRRALGARLTVVPVLLGDLSTGSVKDAGMEELRPVQFARTARGAPQDAGSIAELVLKQFAELPAQASENDPMAAWLNTLSEYLGEAQHTGRLVKAATALKLKEKHLPQLNGGCLFLAHQFLVAPVDRMSHAVHEVAPSLSTDTLRRLIASLETTWVSEEAARGVLPASATQPRDMTVFLNARQPDTAKHYIRRATCNATRGYEMVSVGGPMPAGEDVVAARFRDWEDAVWKQFFDADDEEDRILPSNLREDVRYLIIREPDPPTTDLAEAVKLLHGKFSWLVVVVATGTALPDAHVQAAFKNPIVLKPLLEGQDENEAKQLTRRLWKLPDRLHGRY
;
A
#
# COMPACT_ATOMS: atom_id res chain seq x y z
N MET A 1 -23.08 1.79 -12.81
CA MET A 1 -23.28 2.90 -11.86
C MET A 1 -21.95 3.13 -11.14
N ARG A 2 -21.51 4.36 -10.88
CA ARG A 2 -20.18 4.62 -10.30
C ARG A 2 -20.25 4.67 -8.79
N ASP A 3 -19.42 3.88 -8.14
CA ASP A 3 -19.35 3.80 -6.68
C ASP A 3 -18.57 4.95 -6.05
N VAL A 4 -19.18 5.60 -5.06
CA VAL A 4 -18.55 6.65 -4.24
C VAL A 4 -18.56 6.20 -2.79
N PHE A 5 -17.38 5.96 -2.24
CA PHE A 5 -17.23 5.57 -0.83
C PHE A 5 -17.31 6.80 0.09
N ILE A 6 -18.03 6.71 1.22
CA ILE A 6 -18.10 7.80 2.21
C ILE A 6 -17.58 7.32 3.56
N SER A 7 -16.32 7.68 3.85
CA SER A 7 -15.69 7.49 5.15
C SER A 7 -16.17 8.55 6.14
N HIS A 8 -16.66 8.16 7.32
CA HIS A 8 -17.16 9.12 8.30
C HIS A 8 -17.15 8.59 9.74
N SER A 9 -17.33 9.49 10.71
CA SER A 9 -17.69 9.19 12.11
C SER A 9 -18.76 10.17 12.61
N ALA A 10 -19.81 10.29 11.80
CA ALA A 10 -20.91 11.25 11.97
C ALA A 10 -21.90 10.86 13.09
N ARG A 11 -21.92 9.60 13.54
CA ARG A 11 -22.90 9.16 14.54
C ARG A 11 -22.77 9.96 15.84
N GLY A 12 -23.92 10.48 16.32
CA GLY A 12 -23.98 11.35 17.50
C GLY A 12 -23.33 12.72 17.29
N ASP A 13 -23.27 13.19 16.04
CA ASP A 13 -22.94 14.55 15.61
C ASP A 13 -24.00 14.95 14.56
N GLU A 14 -25.01 15.71 14.99
CA GLU A 14 -26.16 16.05 14.15
C GLU A 14 -25.75 16.81 12.90
N PHE A 15 -24.74 17.67 13.00
CA PHE A 15 -24.24 18.43 11.86
C PHE A 15 -23.57 17.50 10.84
N ALA A 16 -22.68 16.62 11.30
CA ALA A 16 -22.02 15.65 10.43
C ALA A 16 -23.01 14.67 9.78
N MET A 17 -24.05 14.23 10.50
CA MET A 17 -25.13 13.40 9.95
C MET A 17 -25.91 14.15 8.86
N THR A 18 -26.23 15.42 9.10
CA THR A 18 -26.93 16.25 8.11
C THR A 18 -26.10 16.41 6.83
N VAL A 19 -24.79 16.66 6.97
CA VAL A 19 -23.87 16.74 5.82
C VAL A 19 -23.79 15.41 5.08
N LEU A 20 -23.64 14.29 5.80
CA LEU A 20 -23.57 12.95 5.23
C LEU A 20 -24.81 12.63 4.38
N GLU A 21 -26.00 12.81 4.94
CA GLU A 21 -27.27 12.54 4.26
C GLU A 21 -27.44 13.44 3.03
N THR A 22 -27.12 14.74 3.15
CA THR A 22 -27.19 15.68 2.02
C THR A 22 -26.25 15.28 0.88
N ILE A 23 -25.02 14.86 1.20
CA ILE A 23 -24.06 14.37 0.20
C ILE A 23 -24.54 13.07 -0.43
N LYS A 24 -25.05 12.12 0.38
CA LYS A 24 -25.56 10.82 -0.10
C LYS A 24 -26.69 11.02 -1.12
N ASP A 25 -27.69 11.83 -0.78
CA ASP A 25 -28.84 12.08 -1.63
C ASP A 25 -28.42 12.85 -2.90
N GLY A 26 -27.53 13.84 -2.76
CA GLY A 26 -26.99 14.60 -3.88
C GLY A 26 -26.17 13.74 -4.86
N LEU A 27 -25.41 12.76 -4.36
CA LEU A 27 -24.68 11.80 -5.18
C LEU A 27 -25.63 10.86 -5.93
N ALA A 28 -26.65 10.32 -5.23
CA ALA A 28 -27.67 9.47 -5.84
C ALA A 28 -28.45 10.19 -6.94
N ALA A 29 -28.85 11.45 -6.70
CA ALA A 29 -29.52 12.29 -7.69
C ALA A 29 -28.67 12.57 -8.95
N LYS A 30 -27.34 12.51 -8.82
CA LYS A 30 -26.37 12.63 -9.93
C LYS A 30 -26.03 11.29 -10.59
N GLY A 31 -26.67 10.18 -10.20
CA GLY A 31 -26.47 8.85 -10.78
C GLY A 31 -25.25 8.08 -10.25
N PHE A 32 -24.67 8.52 -9.14
CA PHE A 32 -23.65 7.77 -8.41
C PHE A 32 -24.30 6.80 -7.43
N GLN A 33 -23.57 5.74 -7.05
CA GLN A 33 -23.96 4.82 -5.99
C GLN A 33 -23.15 5.16 -4.73
N PRO A 34 -23.77 5.78 -3.70
CA PRO A 34 -23.11 5.99 -2.42
C PRO A 34 -22.89 4.64 -1.71
N LEU A 35 -21.66 4.41 -1.26
CA LEU A 35 -21.26 3.28 -0.43
C LEU A 35 -20.94 3.83 0.97
N VAL A 36 -21.86 3.63 1.90
CA VAL A 36 -21.83 4.24 3.24
C VAL A 36 -21.98 3.13 4.27
N ASP A 37 -21.06 3.03 5.23
CA ASP A 37 -21.27 2.14 6.37
C ASP A 37 -22.30 2.76 7.32
N GLN A 38 -23.39 2.04 7.60
CA GLN A 38 -24.50 2.55 8.42
C GLN A 38 -24.45 2.05 9.87
N GLU A 39 -23.51 1.18 10.22
CA GLU A 39 -23.48 0.52 11.52
C GLU A 39 -22.10 0.68 12.19
N ASP A 40 -22.06 1.08 13.46
CA ASP A 40 -20.79 1.14 14.20
C ASP A 40 -20.10 -0.24 14.22
N ILE A 41 -18.78 -0.25 14.07
CA ILE A 41 -17.95 -1.42 14.36
C ILE A 41 -17.42 -1.27 15.80
N PRO A 42 -17.94 -2.04 16.77
CA PRO A 42 -17.50 -1.93 18.16
C PRO A 42 -16.01 -2.29 18.31
N PRO A 43 -15.31 -1.74 19.32
CA PRO A 43 -13.95 -2.16 19.65
C PRO A 43 -13.86 -3.68 19.82
N GLY A 44 -12.83 -4.29 19.23
CA GLY A 44 -12.64 -5.74 19.25
C GLY A 44 -13.40 -6.52 18.17
N GLN A 45 -14.22 -5.87 17.34
CA GLN A 45 -14.79 -6.50 16.15
C GLN A 45 -13.87 -6.37 14.94
N GLU A 46 -13.80 -7.44 14.16
CA GLU A 46 -13.09 -7.46 12.89
C GLU A 46 -13.78 -6.57 11.87
N TRP A 47 -12.99 -6.07 10.93
CA TRP A 47 -13.45 -5.19 9.86
C TRP A 47 -14.58 -5.86 9.07
N ARG A 48 -15.62 -5.08 8.73
CA ARG A 48 -16.64 -5.53 7.79
C ARG A 48 -15.97 -5.77 6.43
N PRO A 49 -15.97 -7.01 5.95
CA PRO A 49 -15.36 -7.34 4.67
C PRO A 49 -15.87 -6.49 3.50
N GLU A 50 -17.13 -6.00 3.57
CA GLU A 50 -17.74 -5.17 2.52
C GLU A 50 -17.12 -3.79 2.40
N ILE A 51 -16.72 -3.16 3.51
CA ILE A 51 -16.09 -1.84 3.47
C ILE A 51 -14.81 -1.92 2.65
N VAL A 52 -14.08 -3.03 2.79
CA VAL A 52 -12.83 -3.15 2.03
C VAL A 52 -13.04 -3.42 0.56
N ASP A 53 -14.04 -4.24 0.22
CA ASP A 53 -14.47 -4.38 -1.18
C ASP A 53 -14.83 -3.01 -1.78
N TRP A 54 -15.58 -2.20 -1.04
CA TRP A 54 -15.94 -0.84 -1.46
C TRP A 54 -14.72 0.05 -1.64
N LEU A 55 -13.78 0.04 -0.70
CA LEU A 55 -12.53 0.79 -0.81
C LEU A 55 -11.69 0.36 -2.00
N ALA A 56 -11.67 -0.92 -2.34
CA ALA A 56 -10.92 -1.46 -3.46
C ALA A 56 -11.52 -1.06 -4.81
N ARG A 57 -12.86 -1.05 -4.94
CA ARG A 57 -13.56 -0.81 -6.22
C ARG A 57 -14.10 0.60 -6.42
N CYS A 58 -14.13 1.44 -5.38
CA CYS A 58 -14.67 2.79 -5.51
C CYS A 58 -13.86 3.63 -6.51
N HIS A 59 -14.56 4.53 -7.20
CA HIS A 59 -13.99 5.43 -8.20
C HIS A 59 -13.69 6.81 -7.61
N ALA A 60 -14.37 7.14 -6.52
CA ALA A 60 -14.16 8.33 -5.75
C ALA A 60 -14.52 8.07 -4.29
N ALA A 61 -14.01 8.91 -3.40
CA ALA A 61 -14.28 8.84 -1.99
C ALA A 61 -14.49 10.23 -1.39
N VAL A 62 -15.42 10.33 -0.44
CA VAL A 62 -15.61 11.48 0.44
C VAL A 62 -15.15 11.07 1.83
N VAL A 63 -14.31 11.88 2.47
CA VAL A 63 -13.84 11.63 3.84
C VAL A 63 -14.35 12.76 4.73
N LEU A 64 -15.36 12.48 5.56
CA LEU A 64 -15.93 13.42 6.50
C LEU A 64 -15.11 13.42 7.80
N ILE A 65 -14.43 14.53 8.07
CA ILE A 65 -13.49 14.68 9.18
C ILE A 65 -14.12 15.60 10.23
N ASN A 66 -14.60 15.02 11.31
CA ASN A 66 -14.98 15.70 12.55
C ASN A 66 -14.05 15.26 13.71
N GLU A 67 -14.25 15.80 14.91
CA GLU A 67 -13.50 15.45 16.14
C GLU A 67 -13.43 13.94 16.40
N LYS A 68 -14.52 13.22 16.12
CA LYS A 68 -14.59 11.76 16.31
C LYS A 68 -13.79 11.02 15.25
N ALA A 69 -13.87 11.45 13.99
CA ALA A 69 -13.15 10.87 12.88
C ALA A 69 -11.63 10.95 13.08
N LEU A 70 -11.11 12.06 13.62
CA LEU A 70 -9.68 12.20 13.95
C LEU A 70 -9.19 11.16 14.97
N LYS A 71 -10.06 10.70 15.86
CA LYS A 71 -9.74 9.66 16.87
C LYS A 71 -10.13 8.26 16.40
N SER A 72 -10.74 8.14 15.22
CA SER A 72 -11.26 6.88 14.70
C SER A 72 -10.16 6.09 14.01
N PHE A 73 -9.81 4.95 14.61
CA PHE A 73 -8.92 3.97 13.99
C PHE A 73 -9.42 3.54 12.60
N TRP A 74 -10.75 3.42 12.44
CA TRP A 74 -11.38 2.98 11.21
C TRP A 74 -11.22 4.00 10.08
N VAL A 75 -11.59 5.26 10.34
CA VAL A 75 -11.43 6.34 9.33
C VAL A 75 -9.97 6.46 8.90
N ARG A 76 -9.01 6.37 9.84
CA ARG A 76 -7.58 6.41 9.51
C ARG A 76 -7.18 5.27 8.57
N ARG A 77 -7.64 4.05 8.81
CA ARG A 77 -7.36 2.90 7.95
C ARG A 77 -7.96 3.06 6.56
N GLU A 78 -9.19 3.55 6.45
CA GLU A 78 -9.85 3.82 5.18
C GLU A 78 -9.12 4.88 4.34
N VAL A 79 -8.75 5.99 4.99
CA VAL A 79 -7.92 7.06 4.38
C VAL A 79 -6.59 6.49 3.87
N ASN A 80 -5.93 5.66 4.66
CA ASN A 80 -4.66 5.04 4.26
C ASN A 80 -4.80 4.23 2.96
N ILE A 81 -5.87 3.44 2.82
CA ILE A 81 -6.10 2.62 1.61
C ILE A 81 -6.43 3.49 0.40
N LEU A 82 -7.30 4.48 0.56
CA LEU A 82 -7.65 5.41 -0.51
C LEU A 82 -6.40 6.16 -1.02
N MET A 83 -5.60 6.68 -0.10
CA MET A 83 -4.39 7.43 -0.46
C MET A 83 -3.30 6.51 -1.03
N TRP A 84 -3.23 5.27 -0.58
CA TRP A 84 -2.33 4.27 -1.15
C TRP A 84 -2.69 3.95 -2.61
N ARG A 85 -3.96 3.68 -2.92
CA ARG A 85 -4.42 3.49 -4.31
C ARG A 85 -4.06 4.68 -5.18
N ARG A 86 -4.29 5.90 -4.69
CA ARG A 86 -3.93 7.14 -5.41
C ARG A 86 -2.43 7.27 -5.64
N ALA A 87 -1.60 6.93 -4.64
CA ALA A 87 -0.13 6.96 -4.78
C ALA A 87 0.38 5.99 -5.86
N LEU A 88 -0.34 4.89 -6.09
CA LEU A 88 -0.06 3.92 -7.14
C LEU A 88 -0.60 4.30 -8.53
N GLY A 89 -1.15 5.51 -8.68
CA GLY A 89 -1.63 6.02 -9.96
C GLY A 89 -3.09 5.68 -10.26
N ALA A 90 -3.84 5.11 -9.31
CA ALA A 90 -5.28 4.97 -9.48
C ALA A 90 -5.91 6.35 -9.73
N ARG A 91 -6.78 6.45 -10.75
CA ARG A 91 -7.60 7.65 -11.02
C ARG A 91 -8.74 7.77 -10.00
N LEU A 92 -8.37 7.83 -8.73
CA LEU A 92 -9.26 7.89 -7.58
C LEU A 92 -9.33 9.33 -7.08
N THR A 93 -10.54 9.90 -7.10
CA THR A 93 -10.78 11.24 -6.52
C THR A 93 -11.11 11.11 -5.05
N VAL A 94 -10.29 11.68 -4.18
CA VAL A 94 -10.54 11.72 -2.74
C VAL A 94 -10.86 13.16 -2.35
N VAL A 95 -12.03 13.39 -1.76
CA VAL A 95 -12.50 14.70 -1.30
C VAL A 95 -12.56 14.69 0.23
N PRO A 96 -11.51 15.19 0.93
CA PRO A 96 -11.57 15.33 2.37
C PRO A 96 -12.39 16.58 2.75
N VAL A 97 -13.26 16.43 3.74
CA VAL A 97 -14.20 17.46 4.19
C VAL A 97 -13.96 17.73 5.67
N LEU A 98 -13.55 18.95 6.02
CA LEU A 98 -13.39 19.35 7.42
C LEU A 98 -14.72 19.89 7.94
N LEU A 99 -15.20 19.27 9.02
CA LEU A 99 -16.41 19.65 9.74
C LEU A 99 -16.03 20.26 11.10
N GLY A 100 -16.82 21.21 11.59
CA GLY A 100 -16.49 21.95 12.82
C GLY A 100 -15.28 22.87 12.65
N ASP A 101 -14.70 23.29 13.77
CA ASP A 101 -13.56 24.24 13.79
C ASP A 101 -12.19 23.56 13.56
N LEU A 102 -12.19 22.40 12.90
CA LEU A 102 -10.98 21.64 12.66
C LEU A 102 -10.04 22.34 11.68
N SER A 103 -8.75 22.27 12.01
CA SER A 103 -7.69 22.81 11.17
C SER A 103 -6.99 21.69 10.39
N THR A 104 -6.25 22.07 9.35
CA THR A 104 -5.35 21.13 8.65
C THR A 104 -4.24 20.60 9.57
N GLY A 105 -3.87 21.35 10.62
CA GLY A 105 -2.95 20.88 11.67
C GLY A 105 -3.53 19.72 12.47
N SER A 106 -4.82 19.81 12.83
CA SER A 106 -5.53 18.77 13.58
C SER A 106 -5.53 17.42 12.84
N VAL A 107 -5.58 17.44 11.50
CA VAL A 107 -5.51 16.23 10.65
C VAL A 107 -4.11 15.59 10.71
N LYS A 108 -3.06 16.42 10.72
CA LYS A 108 -1.67 15.95 10.85
C LYS A 108 -1.45 15.30 12.21
N ASP A 109 -1.87 15.98 13.28
CA ASP A 109 -1.66 15.50 14.64
C ASP A 109 -2.42 14.19 14.91
N ALA A 110 -3.50 13.93 14.18
CA ALA A 110 -4.25 12.67 14.20
C ALA A 110 -3.59 11.53 13.38
N GLY A 111 -2.50 11.80 12.66
CA GLY A 111 -1.83 10.81 11.81
C GLY A 111 -2.57 10.52 10.51
N MET A 112 -3.22 11.52 9.91
CA MET A 112 -3.85 11.47 8.58
C MET A 112 -3.15 12.45 7.60
N GLU A 113 -1.83 12.56 7.71
CA GLU A 113 -1.03 13.53 6.96
C GLU A 113 -1.02 13.28 5.44
N GLU A 114 -1.44 12.09 5.02
CA GLU A 114 -1.62 11.67 3.63
C GLU A 114 -2.64 12.53 2.89
N LEU A 115 -3.58 13.13 3.61
CA LEU A 115 -4.59 14.01 3.02
C LEU A 115 -4.05 15.41 2.69
N ARG A 116 -2.86 15.79 3.19
CA ARG A 116 -2.29 17.14 2.99
C ARG A 116 -2.08 17.56 1.53
N PRO A 117 -1.70 16.69 0.59
CA PRO A 117 -1.61 17.05 -0.83
C PRO A 117 -2.98 17.34 -1.46
N VAL A 118 -4.08 17.11 -0.74
CA VAL A 118 -5.44 17.28 -1.21
C VAL A 118 -6.08 18.50 -0.55
N GLN A 119 -6.76 19.33 -1.34
CA GLN A 119 -7.48 20.48 -0.80
C GLN A 119 -8.74 20.02 -0.06
N PHE A 120 -8.90 20.50 1.18
CA PHE A 120 -10.06 20.20 2.01
C PHE A 120 -11.27 21.06 1.61
N ALA A 121 -12.43 20.42 1.43
CA ALA A 121 -13.71 21.12 1.43
C ALA A 121 -14.03 21.56 2.85
N ARG A 122 -14.33 22.86 3.02
CA ARG A 122 -14.67 23.46 4.32
C ARG A 122 -15.45 24.76 4.11
N THR A 123 -16.21 25.18 5.11
CA THR A 123 -16.75 26.53 5.16
C THR A 123 -15.64 27.56 5.40
N ALA A 124 -15.89 28.81 5.02
CA ALA A 124 -14.97 29.90 5.29
C ALA A 124 -14.76 30.06 6.82
N ARG A 125 -13.53 30.36 7.23
CA ARG A 125 -13.18 30.47 8.66
C ARG A 125 -14.02 31.56 9.31
N GLY A 126 -14.77 31.20 10.37
CA GLY A 126 -15.65 32.11 11.10
C GLY A 126 -17.04 32.32 10.48
N ALA A 127 -17.35 31.68 9.35
CA ALA A 127 -18.71 31.64 8.82
C ALA A 127 -19.54 30.55 9.54
N PRO A 128 -20.86 30.74 9.71
CA PRO A 128 -21.75 29.69 10.19
C PRO A 128 -21.60 28.44 9.33
N GLN A 129 -21.52 27.27 9.96
CA GLN A 129 -21.45 26.03 9.21
C GLN A 129 -22.84 25.69 8.66
N ASP A 130 -22.93 25.60 7.34
CA ASP A 130 -24.13 25.20 6.63
C ASP A 130 -23.88 23.89 5.88
N ALA A 131 -24.70 22.88 6.20
CA ALA A 131 -24.56 21.55 5.63
C ALA A 131 -24.82 21.54 4.11
N GLY A 132 -25.77 22.36 3.64
CA GLY A 132 -26.08 22.49 2.22
C GLY A 132 -24.91 23.04 1.42
N SER A 133 -24.30 24.12 1.91
CA SER A 133 -23.11 24.74 1.30
C SER A 133 -21.91 23.80 1.23
N ILE A 134 -21.64 23.04 2.30
CA ILE A 134 -20.57 22.03 2.30
C ILE A 134 -20.86 20.93 1.29
N ALA A 135 -22.08 20.39 1.30
CA ALA A 135 -22.49 19.35 0.37
C ALA A 135 -22.37 19.84 -1.08
N GLU A 136 -22.75 21.08 -1.39
CA GLU A 136 -22.62 21.66 -2.72
C GLU A 136 -21.15 21.75 -3.18
N LEU A 137 -20.24 22.17 -2.29
CA LEU A 137 -18.80 22.20 -2.58
C LEU A 137 -18.25 20.80 -2.92
N VAL A 138 -18.69 19.79 -2.15
CA VAL A 138 -18.32 18.39 -2.41
C VAL A 138 -18.89 17.96 -3.76
N LEU A 139 -20.19 18.08 -3.96
CA LEU A 139 -20.91 17.62 -5.16
C LEU A 139 -20.42 18.28 -6.46
N LYS A 140 -19.87 19.50 -6.41
CA LYS A 140 -19.21 20.15 -7.55
C LYS A 140 -18.00 19.36 -8.06
N GLN A 141 -17.23 18.74 -7.18
CA GLN A 141 -16.08 17.91 -7.56
C GLN A 141 -16.49 16.63 -8.32
N PHE A 142 -17.74 16.16 -8.13
CA PHE A 142 -18.25 14.95 -8.77
C PHE A 142 -18.91 15.21 -10.12
N ALA A 143 -19.06 16.48 -10.54
CA ALA A 143 -19.62 16.82 -11.84
C ALA A 143 -18.71 16.43 -13.02
N GLU A 144 -17.40 16.34 -12.79
CA GLU A 144 -16.37 16.16 -13.84
C GLU A 144 -15.62 14.81 -13.74
N LEU A 145 -16.09 13.87 -12.92
CA LEU A 145 -15.37 12.61 -12.75
C LEU A 145 -15.23 11.87 -14.10
N PRO A 146 -14.00 11.44 -14.47
CA PRO A 146 -13.76 10.73 -15.72
C PRO A 146 -14.60 9.45 -15.79
N ALA A 147 -14.98 9.07 -17.02
CA ALA A 147 -16.04 8.09 -17.22
C ALA A 147 -15.69 6.64 -16.89
N GLN A 148 -14.40 6.32 -16.76
CA GLN A 148 -13.90 4.96 -16.56
C GLN A 148 -12.92 4.91 -15.39
N ALA A 149 -13.00 3.81 -14.63
CA ALA A 149 -11.89 3.35 -13.80
C ALA A 149 -10.63 3.24 -14.68
N SER A 150 -9.49 3.69 -14.16
CA SER A 150 -8.22 3.55 -14.87
C SER A 150 -7.92 2.07 -15.07
N GLU A 151 -7.55 1.66 -16.28
CA GLU A 151 -6.94 0.33 -16.54
C GLU A 151 -5.62 0.16 -15.75
N ASN A 152 -5.05 1.26 -15.23
CA ASN A 152 -3.82 1.30 -14.44
C ASN A 152 -4.07 1.44 -12.92
N ASP A 153 -4.96 0.65 -12.31
CA ASP A 153 -5.03 0.54 -10.84
C ASP A 153 -4.33 -0.78 -10.41
N PRO A 154 -3.09 -0.72 -9.90
CA PRO A 154 -2.36 -1.91 -9.48
C PRO A 154 -3.07 -2.74 -8.42
N MET A 155 -3.82 -2.12 -7.51
CA MET A 155 -4.55 -2.84 -6.47
C MET A 155 -5.73 -3.61 -7.06
N ALA A 156 -6.49 -2.98 -7.95
CA ALA A 156 -7.58 -3.65 -8.66
C ALA A 156 -7.06 -4.79 -9.55
N ALA A 157 -5.94 -4.58 -10.24
CA ALA A 157 -5.29 -5.61 -11.03
C ALA A 157 -4.87 -6.81 -10.17
N TRP A 158 -4.23 -6.57 -9.02
CA TRP A 158 -3.83 -7.64 -8.09
C TRP A 158 -5.03 -8.44 -7.57
N LEU A 159 -6.10 -7.75 -7.19
CA LEU A 159 -7.35 -8.37 -6.72
C LEU A 159 -8.03 -9.21 -7.81
N ASN A 160 -8.08 -8.70 -9.04
CA ASN A 160 -8.65 -9.43 -10.17
C ASN A 160 -7.83 -10.69 -10.47
N THR A 161 -6.50 -10.59 -10.52
CA THR A 161 -5.62 -11.76 -10.70
C THR A 161 -5.82 -12.81 -9.62
N LEU A 162 -5.91 -12.41 -8.34
CA LEU A 162 -6.20 -13.34 -7.26
C LEU A 162 -7.60 -13.95 -7.37
N SER A 163 -8.60 -13.16 -7.78
CA SER A 163 -9.96 -13.64 -8.02
C SER A 163 -10.00 -14.68 -9.13
N GLU A 164 -9.23 -14.49 -10.20
CA GLU A 164 -9.09 -15.46 -11.28
C GLU A 164 -8.49 -16.78 -10.78
N TYR A 165 -7.42 -16.72 -9.98
CA TYR A 165 -6.81 -17.92 -9.39
C TYR A 165 -7.78 -18.66 -8.47
N LEU A 166 -8.50 -17.94 -7.62
CA LEU A 166 -9.50 -18.53 -6.73
C LEU A 166 -10.71 -19.07 -7.51
N GLY A 167 -11.06 -18.45 -8.63
CA GLY A 167 -12.14 -18.87 -9.52
C GLY A 167 -11.92 -20.25 -10.15
N GLU A 168 -10.66 -20.68 -10.31
CA GLU A 168 -10.32 -22.04 -10.78
C GLU A 168 -10.86 -23.11 -9.84
N ALA A 169 -10.99 -22.83 -8.54
CA ALA A 169 -11.41 -23.84 -7.58
C ALA A 169 -12.77 -24.45 -7.94
N GLN A 170 -13.66 -23.76 -8.68
CA GLN A 170 -15.03 -24.07 -9.16
C GLN A 170 -16.02 -24.65 -8.12
N HIS A 171 -15.53 -25.19 -7.02
CA HIS A 171 -16.21 -25.85 -5.93
C HIS A 171 -16.48 -24.83 -4.83
N THR A 172 -17.71 -24.32 -4.79
CA THR A 172 -18.17 -23.35 -3.79
C THR A 172 -17.89 -23.81 -2.36
N GLY A 173 -17.94 -25.13 -2.08
CA GLY A 173 -17.66 -25.68 -0.75
C GLY A 173 -16.23 -25.43 -0.24
N ARG A 174 -15.23 -25.41 -1.13
CA ARG A 174 -13.83 -25.13 -0.76
C ARG A 174 -13.60 -23.64 -0.54
N LEU A 175 -14.23 -22.82 -1.38
CA LEU A 175 -14.24 -21.37 -1.22
C LEU A 175 -14.93 -20.95 0.09
N VAL A 176 -16.03 -21.63 0.48
CA VAL A 176 -16.70 -21.41 1.77
C VAL A 176 -15.79 -21.83 2.95
N LYS A 177 -15.08 -22.96 2.86
CA LYS A 177 -14.12 -23.35 3.92
C LYS A 177 -12.98 -22.34 4.06
N ALA A 178 -12.46 -21.85 2.94
CA ALA A 178 -11.44 -20.80 2.95
C ALA A 178 -11.99 -19.50 3.55
N ALA A 179 -13.20 -19.10 3.19
CA ALA A 179 -13.91 -17.97 3.81
C ALA A 179 -14.04 -18.13 5.33
N THR A 180 -14.40 -19.33 5.79
CA THR A 180 -14.47 -19.65 7.23
C THR A 180 -13.09 -19.59 7.90
N ALA A 181 -12.02 -20.07 7.24
CA ALA A 181 -10.66 -19.96 7.76
C ALA A 181 -10.19 -18.50 7.90
N LEU A 182 -10.68 -17.61 7.02
CA LEU A 182 -10.49 -16.17 7.11
C LEU A 182 -11.40 -15.49 8.16
N LYS A 183 -12.26 -16.26 8.83
CA LYS A 183 -13.26 -15.82 9.83
C LYS A 183 -14.37 -14.91 9.27
N LEU A 184 -14.76 -15.12 8.01
CA LEU A 184 -15.90 -14.41 7.44
C LEU A 184 -17.21 -14.90 8.07
N LYS A 185 -18.05 -13.95 8.50
CA LYS A 185 -19.40 -14.24 9.02
C LYS A 185 -20.30 -14.82 7.92
N GLU A 186 -21.23 -15.68 8.29
CA GLU A 186 -22.14 -16.38 7.34
C GLU A 186 -22.90 -15.42 6.42
N LYS A 187 -23.26 -14.23 6.91
CA LYS A 187 -23.94 -13.20 6.12
C LYS A 187 -23.18 -12.74 4.86
N HIS A 188 -21.87 -12.96 4.81
CA HIS A 188 -21.03 -12.60 3.67
C HIS A 188 -20.86 -13.73 2.65
N LEU A 189 -21.21 -14.97 3.00
CA LEU A 189 -21.07 -16.13 2.12
C LEU A 189 -21.87 -16.00 0.81
N PRO A 190 -23.07 -15.36 0.75
CA PRO A 190 -23.76 -15.14 -0.51
C PRO A 190 -22.96 -14.31 -1.53
N GLN A 191 -22.01 -13.47 -1.08
CA GLN A 191 -21.16 -12.66 -1.97
C GLN A 191 -20.18 -13.51 -2.77
N LEU A 192 -19.90 -14.75 -2.33
CA LEU A 192 -19.08 -15.72 -3.07
C LEU A 192 -19.78 -16.23 -4.34
N ASN A 193 -21.10 -16.07 -4.46
CA ASN A 193 -21.85 -16.44 -5.67
C ASN A 193 -21.70 -15.40 -6.80
N GLY A 194 -21.23 -14.19 -6.50
CA GLY A 194 -20.99 -13.10 -7.46
C GLY A 194 -19.56 -13.05 -8.00
N GLY A 195 -18.67 -13.95 -7.56
CA GLY A 195 -17.26 -13.99 -7.94
C GLY A 195 -16.31 -14.15 -6.74
N CYS A 196 -15.04 -14.40 -7.03
CA CYS A 196 -14.01 -14.57 -6.00
C CYS A 196 -13.32 -13.26 -5.59
N LEU A 197 -13.75 -12.10 -6.11
CA LEU A 197 -13.11 -10.81 -5.87
C LEU A 197 -13.11 -10.44 -4.40
N PHE A 198 -14.27 -10.59 -3.76
CA PHE A 198 -14.41 -10.39 -2.33
C PHE A 198 -13.48 -11.31 -1.52
N LEU A 199 -13.40 -12.60 -1.89
CA LEU A 199 -12.53 -13.55 -1.19
C LEU A 199 -11.04 -13.22 -1.41
N ALA A 200 -10.64 -12.89 -2.65
CA ALA A 200 -9.30 -12.44 -3.01
C ALA A 200 -8.86 -11.26 -2.15
N HIS A 201 -9.77 -10.31 -1.96
CA HIS A 201 -9.53 -9.20 -1.06
C HIS A 201 -9.25 -9.67 0.38
N GLN A 202 -10.05 -10.58 0.91
CA GLN A 202 -9.87 -11.09 2.27
C GLN A 202 -8.52 -11.83 2.46
N PHE A 203 -8.02 -12.50 1.41
CA PHE A 203 -6.66 -13.08 1.43
C PHE A 203 -5.55 -12.02 1.58
N LEU A 204 -5.75 -10.81 1.03
CA LEU A 204 -4.74 -9.75 1.08
C LEU A 204 -4.65 -9.03 2.42
N VAL A 205 -5.75 -8.95 3.17
CA VAL A 205 -5.83 -8.19 4.44
C VAL A 205 -5.84 -9.06 5.68
N ALA A 206 -6.09 -10.37 5.53
CA ALA A 206 -6.14 -11.28 6.66
C ALA A 206 -4.74 -11.44 7.29
N PRO A 207 -4.69 -11.63 8.62
CA PRO A 207 -3.49 -12.11 9.29
C PRO A 207 -2.90 -13.35 8.62
N VAL A 208 -1.58 -13.42 8.61
CA VAL A 208 -0.78 -14.43 7.91
C VAL A 208 -1.19 -15.87 8.23
N ASP A 209 -1.48 -16.16 9.50
CA ASP A 209 -1.90 -17.47 9.99
C ASP A 209 -3.22 -17.90 9.33
N ARG A 210 -4.20 -16.98 9.29
CA ARG A 210 -5.51 -17.23 8.69
C ARG A 210 -5.43 -17.35 7.18
N MET A 211 -4.66 -16.46 6.55
CA MET A 211 -4.38 -16.51 5.12
C MET A 211 -3.77 -17.86 4.75
N SER A 212 -2.76 -18.33 5.51
CA SER A 212 -2.12 -19.62 5.30
C SER A 212 -3.11 -20.79 5.40
N HIS A 213 -3.98 -20.80 6.41
CA HIS A 213 -5.01 -21.82 6.55
C HIS A 213 -6.01 -21.79 5.40
N ALA A 214 -6.43 -20.60 4.98
CA ALA A 214 -7.34 -20.44 3.84
C ALA A 214 -6.71 -20.94 2.52
N VAL A 215 -5.40 -20.73 2.31
CA VAL A 215 -4.67 -21.30 1.16
C VAL A 215 -4.73 -22.83 1.21
N HIS A 216 -4.55 -23.45 2.38
CA HIS A 216 -4.62 -24.91 2.51
C HIS A 216 -6.02 -25.47 2.18
N GLU A 217 -7.09 -24.71 2.47
CA GLU A 217 -8.45 -25.13 2.15
C GLU A 217 -8.75 -25.11 0.65
N VAL A 218 -8.25 -24.11 -0.09
CA VAL A 218 -8.47 -24.01 -1.55
C VAL A 218 -7.48 -24.84 -2.37
N ALA A 219 -6.26 -25.07 -1.85
CA ALA A 219 -5.16 -25.69 -2.60
C ALA A 219 -5.50 -27.03 -3.28
N PRO A 220 -6.30 -27.96 -2.69
CA PRO A 220 -6.68 -29.20 -3.36
C PRO A 220 -7.55 -29.02 -4.61
N SER A 221 -8.12 -27.84 -4.81
CA SER A 221 -8.97 -27.50 -5.96
C SER A 221 -8.26 -26.65 -7.00
N LEU A 222 -6.97 -26.37 -6.82
CA LEU A 222 -6.17 -25.59 -7.75
C LEU A 222 -5.12 -26.48 -8.41
N SER A 223 -4.82 -26.21 -9.68
CA SER A 223 -3.65 -26.77 -10.34
C SER A 223 -2.36 -26.32 -9.66
N THR A 224 -1.30 -27.12 -9.80
CA THR A 224 0.02 -26.79 -9.24
C THR A 224 0.55 -25.44 -9.70
N ASP A 225 0.29 -25.05 -10.97
CA ASP A 225 0.74 -23.76 -11.50
C ASP A 225 -0.04 -22.61 -10.85
N THR A 226 -1.37 -22.69 -10.83
CA THR A 226 -2.23 -21.68 -10.20
C THR A 226 -1.96 -21.55 -8.71
N LEU A 227 -1.76 -22.66 -8.00
CA LEU A 227 -1.40 -22.64 -6.59
C LEU A 227 -0.05 -21.92 -6.36
N ARG A 228 0.96 -22.17 -7.20
CA ARG A 228 2.25 -21.47 -7.11
C ARG A 228 2.11 -19.97 -7.39
N ARG A 229 1.31 -19.58 -8.40
CA ARG A 229 1.03 -18.17 -8.71
C ARG A 229 0.25 -17.48 -7.59
N LEU A 230 -0.71 -18.17 -6.99
CA LEU A 230 -1.45 -17.69 -5.83
C LEU A 230 -0.51 -17.47 -4.64
N ILE A 231 0.34 -18.44 -4.31
CA ILE A 231 1.33 -18.32 -3.22
C ILE A 231 2.29 -17.15 -3.49
N ALA A 232 2.84 -17.06 -4.70
CA ALA A 232 3.73 -15.96 -5.09
C ALA A 232 3.03 -14.59 -4.97
N SER A 233 1.73 -14.53 -5.25
CA SER A 233 0.93 -13.30 -5.12
C SER A 233 0.57 -12.97 -3.68
N LEU A 234 0.68 -13.91 -2.74
CA LEU A 234 0.36 -13.72 -1.32
C LEU A 234 1.61 -13.62 -0.42
N GLU A 235 2.81 -13.85 -0.97
CA GLU A 235 4.06 -13.93 -0.19
C GLU A 235 4.44 -12.62 0.52
N THR A 236 3.81 -11.50 0.15
CA THR A 236 4.11 -10.16 0.67
C THR A 236 3.05 -9.64 1.64
N THR A 237 1.96 -10.40 1.86
CA THR A 237 0.84 -9.96 2.73
C THR A 237 1.20 -9.92 4.21
N TRP A 238 2.31 -10.56 4.60
CA TRP A 238 2.85 -10.44 5.96
C TRP A 238 3.43 -9.06 6.26
N VAL A 239 3.80 -8.29 5.23
CA VAL A 239 4.31 -6.94 5.42
C VAL A 239 3.17 -6.00 5.74
N SER A 240 3.34 -5.20 6.80
CA SER A 240 2.41 -4.13 7.16
C SER A 240 2.19 -3.17 5.99
N GLU A 241 0.93 -2.95 5.63
CA GLU A 241 0.51 -2.01 4.57
C GLU A 241 1.00 -0.58 4.86
N GLU A 242 0.93 -0.17 6.13
CA GLU A 242 1.37 1.14 6.57
C GLU A 242 2.88 1.33 6.34
N ALA A 243 3.67 0.32 6.70
CA ALA A 243 5.12 0.36 6.53
C ALA A 243 5.53 0.24 5.07
N ALA A 244 4.88 -0.65 4.30
CA ALA A 244 5.14 -0.82 2.88
C ALA A 244 4.93 0.50 2.11
N ARG A 245 3.85 1.24 2.38
CA ARG A 245 3.56 2.49 1.69
C ARG A 245 4.68 3.53 1.80
N GLY A 246 5.44 3.53 2.89
CA GLY A 246 6.58 4.45 3.07
C GLY A 246 7.70 4.27 2.04
N VAL A 247 7.72 3.17 1.27
CA VAL A 247 8.67 2.98 0.16
C VAL A 247 8.25 3.69 -1.12
N LEU A 248 6.99 4.12 -1.24
CA LEU A 248 6.51 4.81 -2.44
C LEU A 248 6.91 6.29 -2.40
N PRO A 249 7.45 6.85 -3.49
CA PRO A 249 7.73 8.28 -3.57
C PRO A 249 6.42 9.09 -3.52
N ALA A 250 6.43 10.23 -2.82
CA ALA A 250 5.24 11.05 -2.60
C ALA A 250 4.65 11.71 -3.86
N SER A 251 5.38 11.74 -4.98
CA SER A 251 4.91 12.28 -6.25
C SER A 251 5.50 11.51 -7.44
N ALA A 252 4.75 11.43 -8.54
CA ALA A 252 5.23 10.91 -9.82
C ALA A 252 6.26 11.85 -10.51
N THR A 253 6.46 13.07 -10.00
CA THR A 253 7.42 14.05 -10.52
C THR A 253 8.83 13.84 -9.95
N GLN A 254 9.86 13.87 -10.80
CA GLN A 254 11.28 13.82 -10.41
C GLN A 254 11.77 15.15 -9.80
N PRO A 255 12.81 15.16 -8.95
CA PRO A 255 13.65 14.04 -8.49
C PRO A 255 13.00 13.17 -7.39
N ARG A 256 13.40 11.89 -7.32
CA ARG A 256 12.94 10.87 -6.37
C ARG A 256 14.06 10.50 -5.37
N ASP A 257 14.92 11.47 -5.06
CA ASP A 257 16.08 11.36 -4.18
C ASP A 257 15.68 11.11 -2.72
N MET A 258 15.18 9.90 -2.51
CA MET A 258 14.54 9.40 -1.32
C MET A 258 15.33 8.21 -0.81
N THR A 259 15.74 8.28 0.45
CA THR A 259 16.38 7.17 1.14
C THR A 259 15.42 6.57 2.15
N VAL A 260 15.21 5.26 2.05
CA VAL A 260 14.32 4.50 2.92
C VAL A 260 15.14 3.60 3.82
N PHE A 261 14.90 3.66 5.13
CA PHE A 261 15.51 2.79 6.12
C PHE A 261 14.52 1.73 6.56
N LEU A 262 14.96 0.48 6.45
CA LEU A 262 14.22 -0.70 6.87
C LEU A 262 15.11 -1.54 7.80
N ASN A 263 14.63 -1.84 9.01
CA ASN A 263 15.32 -2.70 9.97
C ASN A 263 15.18 -4.19 9.60
N ALA A 264 15.58 -4.53 8.38
CA ALA A 264 15.59 -5.89 7.82
C ALA A 264 17.02 -6.43 7.75
N ARG A 265 17.20 -7.72 8.06
CA ARG A 265 18.49 -8.42 7.93
C ARG A 265 18.70 -8.98 6.53
N GLN A 266 17.59 -9.28 5.84
CA GLN A 266 17.61 -9.92 4.52
C GLN A 266 17.18 -8.92 3.44
N PRO A 267 17.92 -8.81 2.32
CA PRO A 267 17.50 -7.94 1.21
C PRO A 267 16.16 -8.33 0.58
N ASP A 268 15.82 -9.63 0.63
CA ASP A 268 14.52 -10.11 0.14
C ASP A 268 13.35 -9.54 0.96
N THR A 269 13.57 -9.20 2.24
CA THR A 269 12.56 -8.49 3.03
C THR A 269 12.26 -7.13 2.44
N ALA A 270 13.28 -6.37 2.02
CA ALA A 270 13.06 -5.09 1.34
C ALA A 270 12.30 -5.27 0.01
N LYS A 271 12.58 -6.34 -0.74
CA LYS A 271 11.79 -6.69 -1.94
C LYS A 271 10.33 -6.96 -1.61
N HIS A 272 10.04 -7.65 -0.49
CA HIS A 272 8.66 -7.87 -0.05
C HIS A 272 7.96 -6.55 0.30
N TYR A 273 8.64 -5.60 0.93
CA TYR A 273 8.10 -4.27 1.19
C TYR A 273 7.77 -3.52 -0.10
N ILE A 274 8.68 -3.50 -1.06
CA ILE A 274 8.46 -2.88 -2.37
C ILE A 274 7.28 -3.55 -3.09
N ARG A 275 7.29 -4.88 -3.23
CA ARG A 275 6.20 -5.62 -3.86
C ARG A 275 4.87 -5.44 -3.15
N ARG A 276 4.86 -5.41 -1.81
CA ARG A 276 3.63 -5.12 -1.06
C ARG A 276 3.13 -3.73 -1.44
N ALA A 277 4.01 -2.73 -1.36
CA ALA A 277 3.68 -1.33 -1.61
C ALA A 277 3.17 -1.10 -3.04
N THR A 278 3.70 -1.80 -4.03
CA THR A 278 3.32 -1.68 -5.45
C THR A 278 2.15 -2.57 -5.84
N CYS A 279 1.46 -3.19 -4.88
CA CYS A 279 0.41 -4.18 -5.12
C CYS A 279 0.85 -5.30 -6.06
N ASN A 280 2.10 -5.77 -5.89
CA ASN A 280 2.76 -6.78 -6.70
C ASN A 280 2.83 -6.45 -8.21
N ALA A 281 2.75 -5.16 -8.57
CA ALA A 281 2.92 -4.73 -9.95
C ALA A 281 4.34 -5.02 -10.44
N THR A 282 4.42 -5.71 -11.58
CA THR A 282 5.68 -6.05 -12.27
C THR A 282 6.09 -5.02 -13.31
N ARG A 283 5.15 -4.18 -13.76
CA ARG A 283 5.41 -3.07 -14.69
C ARG A 283 5.49 -1.76 -13.92
N GLY A 284 6.36 -0.85 -14.35
CA GLY A 284 6.53 0.44 -13.69
C GLY A 284 7.46 0.40 -12.47
N TYR A 285 7.96 -0.79 -12.08
CA TYR A 285 8.77 -0.95 -10.87
C TYR A 285 9.88 -1.98 -11.10
N GLU A 286 11.13 -1.54 -10.96
CA GLU A 286 12.31 -2.40 -11.03
C GLU A 286 13.08 -2.31 -9.71
N MET A 287 13.70 -3.40 -9.30
CA MET A 287 14.42 -3.45 -8.03
C MET A 287 15.67 -4.32 -8.14
N VAL A 288 16.77 -3.75 -7.70
CA VAL A 288 18.11 -4.37 -7.70
C VAL A 288 18.60 -4.42 -6.27
N SER A 289 19.24 -5.52 -5.89
CA SER A 289 19.88 -5.63 -4.58
C SER A 289 21.38 -5.69 -4.72
N VAL A 290 22.05 -4.88 -3.92
CA VAL A 290 23.49 -4.89 -3.76
C VAL A 290 23.84 -5.27 -2.33
N GLY A 291 24.84 -6.13 -2.21
CA GLY A 291 25.39 -6.58 -0.94
C GLY A 291 26.76 -7.15 -1.19
N GLY A 292 27.73 -6.74 -0.39
CA GLY A 292 29.12 -7.14 -0.51
C GLY A 292 29.86 -6.89 0.79
N PRO A 293 31.06 -7.46 0.96
CA PRO A 293 31.93 -7.09 2.08
C PRO A 293 32.17 -5.58 2.06
N MET A 294 32.26 -4.95 3.24
CA MET A 294 32.62 -3.52 3.30
C MET A 294 33.96 -3.32 2.58
N PRO A 295 34.07 -2.35 1.67
CA PRO A 295 35.35 -2.04 1.07
C PRO A 295 36.34 -1.64 2.16
N ALA A 296 37.51 -2.29 2.16
CA ALA A 296 38.61 -1.98 3.07
C ALA A 296 39.53 -0.95 2.41
N GLY A 297 39.90 0.11 3.14
CA GLY A 297 40.81 1.15 2.64
C GLY A 297 40.52 2.52 3.23
N GLU A 298 41.29 3.52 2.80
CA GLU A 298 41.16 4.91 3.30
C GLU A 298 39.98 5.67 2.66
N ASP A 299 39.53 5.28 1.47
CA ASP A 299 38.42 5.93 0.74
C ASP A 299 37.20 4.99 0.58
N VAL A 300 36.57 4.70 1.72
CA VAL A 300 35.37 3.83 1.81
C VAL A 300 34.19 4.43 1.04
N VAL A 301 34.05 5.76 1.02
CA VAL A 301 32.94 6.47 0.37
C VAL A 301 33.00 6.28 -1.16
N ALA A 302 34.15 6.57 -1.79
CA ALA A 302 34.26 6.43 -3.24
C ALA A 302 34.21 4.97 -3.70
N ALA A 303 34.75 4.04 -2.89
CA ALA A 303 34.65 2.61 -3.17
C ALA A 303 33.19 2.14 -3.18
N ARG A 304 32.41 2.46 -2.12
CA ARG A 304 30.97 2.14 -2.06
C ARG A 304 30.19 2.74 -3.23
N PHE A 305 30.45 4.01 -3.54
CA PHE A 305 29.78 4.69 -4.65
C PHE A 305 30.03 3.99 -6.00
N ARG A 306 31.29 3.61 -6.30
CA ARG A 306 31.63 2.89 -7.54
C ARG A 306 30.92 1.54 -7.62
N ASP A 307 30.95 0.75 -6.54
CA ASP A 307 30.29 -0.57 -6.52
C ASP A 307 28.78 -0.46 -6.79
N TRP A 308 28.13 0.57 -6.23
CA TRP A 308 26.70 0.79 -6.45
C TRP A 308 26.40 1.38 -7.82
N GLU A 309 27.25 2.26 -8.33
CA GLU A 309 27.15 2.78 -9.68
C GLU A 309 27.22 1.64 -10.71
N ASP A 310 28.23 0.78 -10.58
CA ASP A 310 28.43 -0.35 -11.48
C ASP A 310 27.24 -1.32 -11.42
N ALA A 311 26.71 -1.56 -10.21
CA ALA A 311 25.51 -2.37 -10.05
C ALA A 311 24.26 -1.74 -10.68
N VAL A 312 24.10 -0.41 -10.61
CA VAL A 312 22.98 0.29 -11.27
C VAL A 312 23.07 0.11 -12.78
N TRP A 313 24.24 0.34 -13.38
CA TRP A 313 24.43 0.19 -14.83
C TRP A 313 24.25 -1.23 -15.30
N LYS A 314 24.91 -2.17 -14.62
CA LYS A 314 24.85 -3.58 -14.97
C LYS A 314 23.45 -4.17 -14.81
N GLN A 315 22.78 -3.92 -13.69
CA GLN A 315 21.55 -4.66 -13.36
C GLN A 315 20.26 -3.99 -13.83
N PHE A 316 20.24 -2.66 -14.03
CA PHE A 316 19.06 -1.99 -14.62
C PHE A 316 19.16 -1.81 -16.13
N PHE A 317 20.38 -1.72 -16.68
CA PHE A 317 20.58 -1.33 -18.08
C PHE A 317 21.45 -2.30 -18.88
N ASP A 318 21.85 -3.44 -18.30
CA ASP A 318 22.75 -4.43 -18.92
C ASP A 318 24.03 -3.81 -19.52
N ALA A 319 24.52 -2.71 -18.89
CA ALA A 319 25.71 -1.98 -19.33
C ALA A 319 26.92 -2.36 -18.46
N ASP A 320 27.76 -3.26 -18.97
CA ASP A 320 28.97 -3.71 -18.28
C ASP A 320 30.15 -2.73 -18.46
N ASP A 321 30.27 -2.11 -19.64
CA ASP A 321 31.36 -1.19 -19.98
C ASP A 321 30.93 0.28 -19.82
N GLU A 322 31.89 1.17 -19.52
CA GLU A 322 31.61 2.61 -19.36
C GLU A 322 31.04 3.27 -20.61
N GLU A 323 31.43 2.77 -21.80
CA GLU A 323 30.98 3.30 -23.09
C GLU A 323 29.48 3.04 -23.34
N ASP A 324 28.93 1.99 -22.71
CA ASP A 324 27.52 1.58 -22.84
C ASP A 324 26.59 2.27 -21.82
N ARG A 325 27.14 3.10 -20.92
CA ARG A 325 26.41 3.78 -19.84
C ARG A 325 25.56 4.95 -20.34
N ILE A 326 24.52 4.62 -21.11
CA ILE A 326 23.57 5.57 -21.69
C ILE A 326 22.22 5.44 -20.99
N LEU A 327 21.73 6.54 -20.41
CA LEU A 327 20.40 6.55 -19.79
C LEU A 327 19.31 6.43 -20.87
N PRO A 328 18.34 5.51 -20.71
CA PRO A 328 17.26 5.37 -21.68
C PRO A 328 16.26 6.53 -21.58
N SER A 329 15.56 6.82 -22.68
CA SER A 329 14.60 7.93 -22.73
C SER A 329 13.35 7.71 -21.87
N ASN A 330 13.01 6.46 -21.57
CA ASN A 330 11.86 6.07 -20.73
C ASN A 330 12.17 6.02 -19.23
N LEU A 331 13.31 6.54 -18.78
CA LEU A 331 13.74 6.55 -17.37
C LEU A 331 12.69 7.13 -16.40
N ARG A 332 11.75 7.93 -16.93
CA ARG A 332 10.67 8.59 -16.18
C ARG A 332 9.45 7.70 -15.94
N GLU A 333 9.29 6.62 -16.70
CA GLU A 333 8.12 5.74 -16.66
C GLU A 333 8.17 4.79 -15.46
N ASP A 334 9.33 4.21 -15.18
CA ASP A 334 9.51 3.26 -14.09
C ASP A 334 10.09 3.90 -12.82
N VAL A 335 9.71 3.35 -11.66
CA VAL A 335 10.37 3.59 -10.38
C VAL A 335 11.40 2.49 -10.16
N ARG A 336 12.65 2.89 -9.92
CA ARG A 336 13.76 1.98 -9.73
C ARG A 336 14.26 2.04 -8.30
N TYR A 337 14.41 0.89 -7.67
CA TYR A 337 14.83 0.74 -6.29
C TYR A 337 16.20 0.06 -6.20
N LEU A 338 17.18 0.73 -5.59
CA LEU A 338 18.42 0.09 -5.20
C LEU A 338 18.35 -0.30 -3.73
N ILE A 339 18.37 -1.61 -3.46
CA ILE A 339 18.35 -2.19 -2.12
C ILE A 339 19.79 -2.42 -1.67
N ILE A 340 20.25 -1.65 -0.70
CA ILE A 340 21.58 -1.75 -0.09
C ILE A 340 21.47 -2.53 1.22
N ARG A 341 22.23 -3.61 1.34
CA ARG A 341 22.38 -4.33 2.61
C ARG A 341 23.46 -3.68 3.46
N GLU A 342 23.07 -3.08 4.58
CA GLU A 342 23.98 -2.53 5.58
C GLU A 342 23.79 -3.29 6.91
N PRO A 343 24.64 -4.28 7.23
CA PRO A 343 24.48 -5.07 8.45
C PRO A 343 24.77 -4.27 9.73
N ASP A 344 25.57 -3.22 9.62
CA ASP A 344 25.99 -2.35 10.70
C ASP A 344 25.11 -1.09 10.78
N PRO A 345 25.07 -0.38 11.93
CA PRO A 345 24.38 0.90 12.02
C PRO A 345 24.86 1.86 10.92
N PRO A 346 23.95 2.48 10.16
CA PRO A 346 24.32 3.47 9.15
C PRO A 346 25.26 4.54 9.70
N THR A 347 26.24 4.94 8.90
CA THR A 347 27.24 5.97 9.24
C THR A 347 27.08 7.21 8.37
N THR A 348 27.81 8.28 8.69
CA THR A 348 27.92 9.47 7.83
C THR A 348 28.55 9.14 6.48
N ASP A 349 29.51 8.22 6.43
CA ASP A 349 30.15 7.78 5.18
C ASP A 349 29.15 7.09 4.25
N LEU A 350 28.23 6.29 4.81
CA LEU A 350 27.12 5.73 4.04
C LEU A 350 26.24 6.85 3.47
N ALA A 351 25.93 7.86 4.28
CA ALA A 351 25.13 9.02 3.85
C ALA A 351 25.80 9.79 2.72
N GLU A 352 27.12 10.00 2.80
CA GLU A 352 27.90 10.66 1.75
C GLU A 352 27.92 9.84 0.46
N ALA A 353 28.12 8.52 0.54
CA ALA A 353 28.09 7.65 -0.63
C ALA A 353 26.70 7.66 -1.31
N VAL A 354 25.61 7.59 -0.52
CA VAL A 354 24.24 7.68 -1.05
C VAL A 354 23.95 9.06 -1.64
N LYS A 355 24.52 10.12 -1.08
CA LYS A 355 24.41 11.48 -1.65
C LYS A 355 25.10 11.59 -3.00
N LEU A 356 26.29 10.99 -3.18
CA LEU A 356 26.95 10.90 -4.49
C LEU A 356 26.08 10.12 -5.49
N LEU A 357 25.49 9.01 -5.03
CA LEU A 357 24.61 8.18 -5.84
C LEU A 357 23.37 8.97 -6.31
N HIS A 358 22.67 9.68 -5.43
CA HIS A 358 21.55 10.55 -5.81
C HIS A 358 21.98 11.73 -6.68
N GLY A 359 23.22 12.23 -6.53
CA GLY A 359 23.78 13.25 -7.40
C GLY A 359 23.88 12.79 -8.86
N LYS A 360 24.18 11.51 -9.09
CA LYS A 360 24.25 10.90 -10.42
C LYS A 360 22.91 10.33 -10.90
N PHE A 361 22.14 9.74 -10.00
CA PHE A 361 20.87 9.08 -10.27
C PHE A 361 19.74 9.67 -9.42
N SER A 362 19.35 10.92 -9.71
CA SER A 362 18.32 11.63 -8.95
C SER A 362 16.90 11.02 -9.06
N TRP A 363 16.73 10.00 -9.89
CA TRP A 363 15.50 9.25 -10.12
C TRP A 363 15.41 7.96 -9.30
N LEU A 364 16.52 7.55 -8.68
CA LEU A 364 16.65 6.30 -7.95
C LEU A 364 16.10 6.45 -6.53
N VAL A 365 15.34 5.46 -6.08
CA VAL A 365 14.97 5.31 -4.66
C VAL A 365 15.96 4.35 -4.03
N VAL A 366 16.61 4.76 -2.94
CA VAL A 366 17.58 3.92 -2.23
C VAL A 366 16.92 3.33 -0.98
N VAL A 367 16.90 2.01 -0.86
CA VAL A 367 16.38 1.30 0.32
C VAL A 367 17.55 0.66 1.05
N VAL A 368 17.84 1.14 2.25
CA VAL A 368 18.90 0.61 3.12
C VAL A 368 18.28 -0.38 4.11
N ALA A 369 18.62 -1.65 3.97
CA ALA A 369 18.28 -2.71 4.90
C ALA A 369 19.34 -2.75 6.02
N THR A 370 19.01 -2.17 7.18
CA THR A 370 19.96 -1.82 8.25
C THR A 370 20.16 -2.90 9.32
N GLY A 371 19.72 -4.14 9.06
CA GLY A 371 19.73 -5.18 10.07
C GLY A 371 18.79 -4.86 11.22
N THR A 372 19.31 -4.74 12.44
CA THR A 372 18.50 -4.41 13.63
C THR A 372 18.64 -2.98 14.11
N ALA A 373 19.63 -2.23 13.62
CA ALA A 373 19.93 -0.89 14.08
C ALA A 373 19.38 0.13 13.08
N LEU A 374 18.76 1.20 13.56
CA LEU A 374 18.39 2.34 12.72
C LEU A 374 19.47 3.41 12.81
N PRO A 375 19.58 4.31 11.81
CA PRO A 375 20.42 5.49 11.95
C PRO A 375 19.97 6.32 13.16
N ASP A 376 20.92 6.88 13.90
CA ASP A 376 20.59 7.91 14.88
C ASP A 376 20.13 9.20 14.19
N ALA A 377 19.62 10.16 14.96
CA ALA A 377 19.08 11.40 14.41
C ALA A 377 20.13 12.25 13.67
N HIS A 378 21.41 12.17 14.06
CA HIS A 378 22.49 12.92 13.43
C HIS A 378 22.83 12.31 12.07
N VAL A 379 23.00 10.99 12.00
CA VAL A 379 23.23 10.26 10.75
C VAL A 379 22.02 10.40 9.83
N GLN A 380 20.81 10.24 10.35
CA GLN A 380 19.58 10.37 9.55
C GLN A 380 19.49 11.75 8.88
N ALA A 381 19.86 12.83 9.59
CA ALA A 381 19.85 14.19 9.06
C ALA A 381 20.87 14.42 7.92
N ALA A 382 21.86 13.55 7.76
CA ALA A 382 22.82 13.62 6.66
C ALA A 382 22.25 13.08 5.33
N PHE A 383 21.17 12.29 5.37
CA PHE A 383 20.51 11.78 4.18
C PHE A 383 19.51 12.78 3.60
N LYS A 384 19.31 12.71 2.28
CA LYS A 384 18.27 13.49 1.59
C LYS A 384 16.94 12.75 1.67
N ASN A 385 15.88 13.46 2.10
CA ASN A 385 14.52 12.93 2.27
C ASN A 385 14.47 11.54 2.96
N PRO A 386 15.04 11.39 4.17
CA PRO A 386 15.11 10.10 4.84
C PRO A 386 13.73 9.67 5.35
N ILE A 387 13.34 8.45 5.01
CA ILE A 387 12.11 7.81 5.50
C ILE A 387 12.49 6.59 6.30
N VAL A 388 12.12 6.56 7.58
CA VAL A 388 12.21 5.34 8.41
C VAL A 388 10.86 4.66 8.36
N LEU A 389 10.82 3.43 7.86
CA LEU A 389 9.56 2.69 7.75
C LEU A 389 9.00 2.36 9.13
N LYS A 390 7.69 2.56 9.29
CA LYS A 390 6.96 2.26 10.52
C LYS A 390 5.65 1.52 10.21
N PRO A 391 5.21 0.57 11.06
CA PRO A 391 5.92 0.03 12.23
C PRO A 391 7.24 -0.66 11.86
N LEU A 392 8.15 -0.72 12.83
CA LEU A 392 9.42 -1.44 12.70
C LEU A 392 9.19 -2.95 12.73
N LEU A 393 10.07 -3.70 12.05
CA LEU A 393 10.08 -5.15 12.17
C LEU A 393 10.47 -5.57 13.58
N GLU A 394 9.72 -6.51 14.14
CA GLU A 394 10.11 -7.22 15.35
C GLU A 394 11.10 -8.33 14.98
N GLY A 395 11.97 -8.72 15.92
CA GLY A 395 13.07 -9.66 15.64
C GLY A 395 12.63 -11.06 15.15
N GLN A 396 11.35 -11.41 15.33
CA GLN A 396 10.78 -12.69 14.89
C GLN A 396 10.11 -12.61 13.52
N ASP A 397 9.67 -11.43 13.07
CA ASP A 397 8.85 -11.25 11.87
C ASP A 397 9.48 -11.85 10.62
N GLU A 398 10.76 -11.53 10.35
CA GLU A 398 11.46 -12.05 9.16
C GLU A 398 11.59 -13.58 9.19
N ASN A 399 11.80 -14.15 10.38
CA ASN A 399 11.95 -15.60 10.54
C ASN A 399 10.62 -16.31 10.35
N GLU A 400 9.54 -15.76 10.91
CA GLU A 400 8.20 -16.28 10.75
C GLU A 400 7.73 -16.20 9.31
N ALA A 401 7.93 -15.05 8.65
CA ALA A 401 7.66 -14.87 7.23
C ALA A 401 8.42 -15.88 6.38
N LYS A 402 9.73 -16.07 6.63
CA LYS A 402 10.54 -17.06 5.91
C LYS A 402 10.05 -18.49 6.12
N GLN A 403 9.64 -18.85 7.34
CA GLN A 403 9.09 -20.17 7.63
C GLN A 403 7.74 -20.37 6.94
N LEU A 404 6.85 -19.38 6.98
CA LEU A 404 5.56 -19.38 6.29
C LEU A 404 5.76 -19.60 4.80
N THR A 405 6.57 -18.76 4.15
CA THR A 405 6.82 -18.84 2.70
C THR A 405 7.32 -20.24 2.34
N ARG A 406 8.28 -20.79 3.09
CA ARG A 406 8.74 -22.17 2.89
C ARG A 406 7.64 -23.22 3.04
N ARG A 407 6.72 -23.07 4.00
CA ARG A 407 5.60 -24.01 4.20
C ARG A 407 4.62 -23.94 3.02
N LEU A 408 4.26 -22.74 2.58
CA LEU A 408 3.35 -22.53 1.46
C LEU A 408 3.95 -23.08 0.16
N TRP A 409 5.21 -22.77 -0.15
CA TRP A 409 5.87 -23.25 -1.36
C TRP A 409 6.05 -24.77 -1.42
N LYS A 410 6.05 -25.47 -0.27
CA LYS A 410 6.05 -26.95 -0.20
C LYS A 410 4.66 -27.57 -0.32
N LEU A 411 3.59 -26.77 -0.28
CA LEU A 411 2.21 -27.26 -0.31
C LEU A 411 1.88 -28.03 -1.60
N PRO A 412 2.27 -27.56 -2.82
CA PRO A 412 2.02 -28.33 -4.03
C PRO A 412 2.65 -29.72 -3.98
N ASP A 413 3.91 -29.83 -3.53
CA ASP A 413 4.62 -31.12 -3.47
C ASP A 413 3.98 -32.09 -2.46
N ARG A 414 3.57 -31.55 -1.30
CA ARG A 414 2.84 -32.31 -0.25
C ARG A 414 1.51 -32.87 -0.75
N LEU A 415 0.75 -32.08 -1.51
CA LEU A 415 -0.54 -32.53 -2.08
C LEU A 415 -0.36 -33.67 -3.09
N HIS A 416 0.81 -33.76 -3.75
CA HIS A 416 1.14 -34.81 -4.69
C HIS A 416 1.94 -35.97 -4.08
N GLY A 417 2.11 -35.98 -2.75
CA GLY A 417 2.86 -37.03 -2.03
C GLY A 417 4.35 -37.09 -2.39
N ARG A 418 4.93 -36.01 -2.92
CA ARG A 418 6.37 -35.88 -3.20
C ARG A 418 7.04 -35.26 -1.98
N TYR A 419 7.86 -36.04 -1.27
CA TYR A 419 8.58 -35.62 -0.06
C TYR A 419 10.04 -35.28 -0.35
#